data_AF-A0A7W0YWL0-F1
#
_entry.id   AF-A0A7W0YWL0-F1
#
_cell.length_a   1.000
_cell.length_b   1.000
_cell.length_c   1.000
_cell.angle_alpha   90.00
_cell.angle_beta   90.00
_cell.angle_gamma   90.00
#
_symmetry.space_group_name_H-M   'P 1'
#
loop_
_entity.id
_entity.type
_entity.pdbx_description
1 polymer ?
#
loop_
_entity_poly.entity_id
_entity_poly.type
_entity_poly.pdbx_seq_one_letter_code
_entity_poly.pdbx_strand_id
1 'polypeptide(L)'
;MARLIARSGRDVLAIDGDSNPNLALTLGIPPDSIGEIPTLPRDLLVRGEEGVRLKQSLDEVCASHSLRGPDGVTLLVMAHPQHAGAG
;
A
#
# COMPACT_ATOMS: atom_id res chain seq x y z
N MET A 1 7.01 9.50 -9.69
CA MET A 1 6.02 9.41 -10.80
C MET A 1 4.57 9.37 -10.31
N ALA A 2 4.21 8.54 -9.32
CA ALA A 2 2.83 8.41 -8.81
C ALA A 2 2.09 9.74 -8.61
N ARG A 3 2.68 10.70 -7.87
CA ARG A 3 2.08 12.03 -7.63
C ARG A 3 1.86 12.85 -8.90
N LEU A 4 2.78 12.76 -9.88
CA LEU A 4 2.63 13.47 -11.16
C LEU A 4 1.48 12.86 -11.98
N ILE A 5 1.36 11.53 -11.98
CA ILE A 5 0.27 10.82 -12.65
C ILE A 5 -1.08 11.18 -11.98
N ALA A 6 -1.13 11.19 -10.66
CA ALA A 6 -2.33 11.57 -9.92
C ALA A 6 -2.76 13.03 -10.20
N ARG A 7 -1.81 13.97 -10.24
CA ARG A 7 -2.06 15.37 -10.64
C ARG A 7 -2.59 15.53 -12.07
N SER A 8 -2.34 14.56 -12.95
CA SER A 8 -2.92 14.54 -14.30
C SER A 8 -4.38 14.06 -14.35
N GLY A 9 -5.01 13.83 -13.19
CA GLY A 9 -6.42 13.43 -13.08
C GLY A 9 -6.65 11.92 -13.18
N ARG A 10 -5.63 11.10 -12.93
CA ARG A 10 -5.74 9.63 -12.92
C ARG A 10 -5.80 9.11 -11.51
N ASP A 11 -6.60 8.08 -11.29
CA ASP A 11 -6.55 7.31 -10.04
C ASP A 11 -5.26 6.50 -10.00
N VAL A 12 -4.52 6.65 -8.90
CA VAL A 12 -3.22 6.00 -8.71
C VAL A 12 -3.25 5.17 -7.45
N LEU A 13 -3.16 3.86 -7.63
CA LEU A 13 -2.76 2.91 -6.59
C LEU A 13 -1.25 2.68 -6.67
N ALA A 14 -0.53 3.15 -5.67
CA ALA A 14 0.89 2.87 -5.48
C ALA A 14 1.04 1.66 -4.54
N ILE A 15 1.85 0.67 -4.93
CA ILE A 15 2.09 -0.53 -4.12
C ILE A 15 3.55 -0.52 -3.69
N ASP A 16 3.80 -0.53 -2.39
CA ASP A 16 5.15 -0.68 -1.83
C ASP A 16 5.42 -2.17 -1.56
N GLY A 17 6.19 -2.79 -2.44
CA GLY A 17 6.63 -4.19 -2.34
C GLY A 17 8.05 -4.35 -1.82
N ASP A 18 8.67 -3.28 -1.33
CA ASP A 18 10.03 -3.32 -0.78
C ASP A 18 10.02 -3.93 0.64
N SER A 19 11.10 -4.63 0.99
CA SER A 19 11.28 -5.17 2.35
C SER A 19 11.59 -4.08 3.38
N ASN A 20 12.07 -2.91 2.93
CA ASN A 20 12.21 -1.69 3.70
C ASN A 20 11.30 -0.60 3.09
N PRO A 21 10.05 -0.49 3.54
CA PRO A 21 9.01 0.29 2.85
C PRO A 21 9.25 1.80 2.97
N ASN A 22 9.83 2.38 1.92
CA ASN A 22 10.20 3.80 1.86
C ASN A 22 9.27 4.61 0.94
N LEU A 23 8.29 3.97 0.29
CA LEU A 23 7.44 4.65 -0.69
C LEU A 23 6.52 5.67 -0.01
N ALA A 24 6.02 5.38 1.19
CA ALA A 24 5.23 6.34 1.97
C ALA A 24 5.97 7.66 2.18
N LEU A 25 7.22 7.60 2.64
CA LEU A 25 8.08 8.78 2.83
C LEU A 25 8.33 9.51 1.51
N THR A 26 8.59 8.74 0.44
CA THR A 26 8.79 9.29 -0.91
C THR A 26 7.55 10.01 -1.45
N LEU A 27 6.35 9.55 -1.08
CA LEU A 27 5.09 10.19 -1.43
C LEU A 27 4.77 11.41 -0.55
N GLY A 28 5.51 11.61 0.55
CA GLY A 28 5.27 12.67 1.52
C GLY A 28 4.20 12.32 2.55
N ILE A 29 3.98 11.03 2.82
CA ILE A 29 3.11 10.55 3.90
C ILE A 29 3.93 10.56 5.21
N PRO A 30 3.40 11.13 6.31
CA PRO A 30 4.09 11.11 7.60
C PRO A 30 4.35 9.68 8.10
N PRO A 31 5.52 9.41 8.73
CA PRO A 31 5.84 8.08 9.25
C PRO A 31 4.78 7.53 10.22
N ASP A 32 4.26 8.39 11.09
CA ASP A 32 3.29 8.03 12.13
C ASP A 32 1.98 7.49 11.54
N SER A 33 1.61 7.93 10.33
CA SER A 33 0.40 7.46 9.65
C SER A 33 0.52 6.01 9.15
N ILE A 34 1.73 5.54 8.87
CA ILE A 34 1.97 4.19 8.31
C ILE A 34 1.73 3.12 9.37
N GLY A 35 2.09 3.40 10.64
CA GLY A 35 1.95 2.46 11.74
C GLY A 35 0.49 2.09 12.06
N GLU A 36 -0.46 2.88 11.59
CA GLU A 36 -1.89 2.68 11.82
C GLU A 36 -2.54 1.74 10.79
N ILE A 37 -1.87 1.42 9.68
CA ILE A 37 -2.43 0.53 8.66
C ILE A 37 -2.31 -0.93 9.13
N PRO A 38 -3.37 -1.74 8.98
CA PRO A 38 -3.25 -3.18 9.14
C PRO A 38 -2.30 -3.79 8.10
N THR A 39 -1.54 -4.82 8.50
CA THR A 39 -0.76 -5.61 7.54
C THR A 39 -1.69 -6.44 6.65
N LEU A 40 -1.35 -6.56 5.37
CA LEU A 40 -2.09 -7.44 4.46
C LEU A 40 -2.19 -8.87 5.01
N PRO A 41 -3.36 -9.51 4.91
CA PRO A 41 -3.55 -10.86 5.42
C PRO A 41 -2.73 -11.85 4.59
N ARG A 42 -2.11 -12.83 5.26
CA ARG A 42 -1.27 -13.84 4.61
C ARG A 42 -2.03 -14.72 3.62
N ASP A 43 -3.34 -14.86 3.80
CA ASP A 43 -4.24 -15.62 2.95
C ASP A 43 -5.01 -14.74 1.95
N LEU A 44 -4.51 -13.53 1.66
CA LEU A 44 -5.11 -12.62 0.67
C LEU A 44 -5.22 -13.25 -0.72
N LEU A 45 -4.31 -14.16 -1.06
CA LEU A 45 -4.23 -14.77 -2.37
C LEU A 45 -4.80 -16.19 -2.34
N VAL A 46 -5.62 -16.50 -3.34
CA VAL A 46 -6.11 -17.84 -3.62
C VAL A 46 -5.44 -18.34 -4.89
N ARG A 47 -4.88 -19.56 -4.83
CA ARG A 47 -4.33 -20.24 -5.99
C ARG A 47 -5.38 -21.18 -6.57
N GLY A 48 -5.75 -20.97 -7.82
CA GLY A 48 -6.65 -21.83 -8.60
C GLY A 48 -5.98 -22.32 -9.88
N GLU A 49 -6.72 -23.09 -10.67
CA GLU A 49 -6.25 -23.66 -11.94
C GLU A 49 -5.88 -22.56 -12.97
N GLU A 50 -6.59 -21.43 -12.95
CA GLU A 50 -6.33 -20.28 -13.83
C GLU A 50 -5.28 -19.29 -13.28
N GLY A 51 -4.64 -19.62 -12.15
CA GLY A 51 -3.59 -18.80 -11.56
C GLY A 51 -3.93 -18.23 -10.19
N VAL A 52 -3.35 -17.07 -9.87
CA VAL A 52 -3.45 -16.44 -8.54
C VAL A 52 -4.45 -15.29 -8.59
N ARG A 53 -5.40 -15.28 -7.65
CA ARG A 53 -6.42 -14.23 -7.51
C ARG A 53 -6.52 -13.72 -6.09
N LEU A 54 -7.06 -12.51 -5.92
CA LEU A 54 -7.40 -11.99 -4.60
C LEU A 54 -8.60 -12.77 -4.02
N LYS A 55 -8.58 -13.00 -2.71
CA LYS A 55 -9.66 -13.62 -1.93
C LYS A 55 -10.85 -12.68 -1.75
N GLN A 56 -10.60 -11.37 -1.74
CA GLN A 56 -11.56 -10.28 -1.66
C GLN A 56 -11.33 -9.32 -2.83
N SER A 57 -12.28 -8.42 -3.12
CA SER A 57 -12.13 -7.43 -4.18
C SER A 57 -11.00 -6.44 -3.89
N LEU A 58 -10.44 -5.82 -4.94
CA LEU A 58 -9.41 -4.80 -4.77
C LEU A 58 -9.89 -3.61 -3.92
N ASP A 59 -11.15 -3.23 -4.07
CA ASP A 59 -11.76 -2.15 -3.30
C ASP A 59 -11.83 -2.47 -1.80
N GLU A 60 -12.18 -3.71 -1.44
CA GLU A 60 -12.17 -4.18 -0.05
C GLU A 60 -10.75 -4.17 0.54
N VAL A 61 -9.75 -4.59 -0.23
CA VAL A 61 -8.33 -4.51 0.19
C VAL A 61 -7.94 -3.06 0.45
N CYS A 62 -8.23 -2.16 -0.49
CA CYS A 62 -7.86 -0.75 -0.37
C CYS A 62 -8.59 -0.07 0.80
N ALA A 63 -9.87 -0.39 1.01
CA ALA A 63 -10.65 0.16 2.11
C ALA A 63 -10.08 -0.19 3.51
N SER A 64 -9.34 -1.29 3.62
CA SER A 64 -8.87 -1.82 4.89
C SER A 64 -7.35 -1.76 5.10
N HIS A 65 -6.55 -1.67 4.03
CA HIS A 65 -5.08 -1.79 4.10
C HIS A 65 -4.32 -0.72 3.32
N SER A 66 -4.96 0.41 3.01
CA SER A 66 -4.31 1.52 2.29
C SER A 66 -4.41 2.85 3.01
N LEU A 67 -3.53 3.79 2.64
CA LEU A 67 -3.61 5.20 3.04
C LEU A 67 -3.79 6.09 1.83
N ARG A 68 -4.54 7.17 2.03
CA ARG A 68 -4.56 8.27 1.06
C ARG A 68 -3.44 9.25 1.37
N GLY A 69 -2.51 9.35 0.44
CA GLY A 69 -1.40 10.29 0.49
C GLY A 69 -1.67 11.59 -0.28
N PRO A 70 -0.65 12.47 -0.34
CA PRO A 70 -0.71 13.71 -1.11
C PRO A 70 -1.10 13.49 -2.57
N ASP A 71 -1.72 14.50 -3.16
CA ASP A 71 -2.15 14.53 -4.57
C ASP A 71 -3.15 13.43 -4.96
N GLY A 72 -3.78 12.78 -3.98
CA GLY A 72 -4.80 11.76 -4.20
C GLY A 72 -4.26 10.37 -4.49
N VAL A 73 -2.96 10.13 -4.30
CA VAL A 73 -2.37 8.78 -4.42
C VAL A 73 -2.87 7.89 -3.29
N THR A 74 -3.36 6.70 -3.62
CA THR A 74 -3.64 5.64 -2.64
C THR A 74 -2.40 4.77 -2.52
N LEU A 75 -1.89 4.59 -1.31
CA LEU A 75 -0.74 3.73 -1.02
C LEU A 75 -1.20 2.43 -0.37
N LEU A 76 -0.88 1.30 -0.98
CA LEU A 76 -0.98 -0.04 -0.41
C LEU A 76 0.43 -0.49 0.03
N VAL A 77 0.61 -0.79 1.31
CA VAL A 77 1.90 -1.24 1.85
C VAL A 77 1.87 -2.75 2.06
N MET A 78 2.78 -3.48 1.43
CA MET A 78 2.80 -4.95 1.51
C MET A 78 3.47 -5.47 2.78
N ALA A 79 4.39 -4.71 3.37
CA ALA A 79 5.14 -5.09 4.56
C ALA A 79 5.13 -3.94 5.57
N HIS A 80 4.80 -4.23 6.84
CA HIS A 80 5.06 -3.28 7.92
C HIS A 80 6.51 -3.48 8.38
N PRO A 81 7.31 -2.40 8.49
CA PRO A 81 8.52 -2.49 9.27
C PRO A 81 8.06 -2.70 10.72
N GLN A 82 8.30 -3.90 11.27
CA GLN A 82 8.21 -4.07 12.72
C GLN A 82 9.25 -3.12 13.30
N HIS A 83 8.79 -2.08 14.01
CA HIS A 83 9.58 -1.09 14.74
C HIS A 83 11.09 -1.20 14.45
N ALA A 84 11.57 -0.46 13.45
CA ALA A 84 12.99 -0.30 13.26
C ALA A 84 13.57 0.22 14.58
N GLY A 85 14.27 -0.66 15.31
CA GLY A 85 15.05 -0.27 16.47
C GLY A 85 15.94 0.88 16.05
N ALA A 86 15.78 2.01 16.71
CA ALA A 86 16.60 3.18 16.50
C ALA A 86 18.06 2.82 16.81
N GLY A 87 18.97 3.09 15.87
CA GLY A 87 20.39 3.37 16.12
C GLY A 87 21.25 2.20 16.58
#